data_AF-A0A4Q2XUR0-F1
#
_entry.id   AF-A0A4Q2XUR0-F1
#
_cell.length_a   1.000
_cell.length_b   1.000
_cell.length_c   1.000
_cell.angle_alpha   90.00
_cell.angle_beta   90.00
_cell.angle_gamma   90.00
#
_symmetry.space_group_name_H-M   'P 1'
#
loop_
_entity.id
_entity.type
_entity.pdbx_description
1 polymer ?
#
loop_
_entity_poly.entity_id
_entity_poly.type
_entity_poly.pdbx_seq_one_letter_code
_entity_poly.pdbx_strand_id
1 'polypeptide(L)'
;YDPENLLLSQARREILERQLELTRLTAVIHRLASAPMHLVETENLTPMAFPLWADRLSATHTGADAATRLEAMLHKLNQAAAKIAG
;
A
#
# COMPACT_ATOMS: atom_id res chain seq x y z
N TYR A 1 6.67 -1.27 -41.16
CA TYR A 1 6.62 -1.15 -39.70
C TYR A 1 7.33 0.14 -39.38
N ASP A 2 6.55 1.21 -39.20
CA ASP A 2 7.08 2.57 -39.18
C ASP A 2 7.31 3.00 -37.71
N PRO A 3 8.57 3.20 -37.27
CA PRO A 3 8.88 3.56 -35.89
C PRO A 3 8.44 4.99 -35.52
N GLU A 4 8.04 5.81 -36.49
CA GLU A 4 7.45 7.16 -36.32
C GLU A 4 5.92 7.12 -36.13
N ASN A 5 5.33 5.96 -35.84
CA ASN A 5 3.88 5.86 -35.69
C ASN A 5 3.41 6.51 -34.39
N LEU A 6 3.16 7.83 -34.46
CA LEU A 6 2.67 8.69 -33.39
C LEU A 6 1.45 8.11 -32.69
N LEU A 7 0.63 7.30 -33.38
CA LEU A 7 -0.52 6.60 -32.81
C LEU A 7 -0.14 5.57 -31.75
N LEU A 8 1.01 4.90 -31.87
CA LEU A 8 1.49 3.96 -30.85
C LEU A 8 1.99 4.69 -29.59
N SER A 9 2.61 5.86 -29.77
CA SER A 9 3.01 6.72 -28.65
C SER A 9 1.81 7.34 -27.95
N GLN A 10 0.78 7.72 -28.72
CA GLN A 10 -0.48 8.26 -28.24
C GLN A 10 -1.30 7.18 -27.50
N ALA A 11 -1.45 5.98 -28.07
CA ALA A 11 -2.14 4.87 -27.42
C ALA A 11 -1.49 4.48 -26.10
N ARG A 12 -0.15 4.49 -26.03
CA ARG A 12 0.59 4.26 -24.77
C ARG A 12 0.28 5.33 -23.73
N ARG A 13 0.29 6.61 -24.13
CA ARG A 13 -0.06 7.72 -23.24
C ARG A 13 -1.48 7.61 -22.74
N GLU A 14 -2.44 7.34 -23.62
CA GLU A 14 -3.85 7.18 -23.27
C GLU A 14 -4.09 5.99 -22.34
N ILE A 15 -3.40 4.86 -22.54
CA ILE A 15 -3.47 3.71 -21.62
C ILE A 15 -2.88 4.05 -20.25
N LEU A 16 -1.71 4.70 -20.20
CA LEU A 16 -1.09 5.12 -18.94
C LEU A 16 -1.95 6.17 -18.20
N GLU A 17 -2.54 7.12 -18.93
CA GLU A 17 -3.44 8.12 -18.36
C GLU A 17 -4.74 7.51 -17.84
N ARG A 18 -5.33 6.53 -18.54
CA ARG A 18 -6.62 5.93 -18.18
C ARG A 18 -6.52 4.78 -17.17
N GLN A 19 -5.49 3.95 -17.21
CA GLN A 19 -5.37 2.79 -16.30
C GLN A 19 -4.56 3.07 -15.04
N LEU A 20 -3.57 3.98 -15.10
CA LEU A 20 -2.71 4.29 -13.96
C LEU A 20 -3.02 5.66 -13.34
N GLU A 21 -3.99 6.40 -13.88
CA GLU A 21 -4.32 7.77 -13.46
C GLU A 21 -3.06 8.62 -13.26
N LEU A 22 -2.17 8.58 -14.25
CA LEU A 22 -0.82 9.15 -14.17
C LEU A 22 -0.82 10.61 -13.68
N THR A 23 -1.78 11.41 -14.13
CA THR A 23 -1.97 12.79 -13.69
C THR A 23 -2.28 12.89 -12.20
N ARG A 24 -3.17 12.03 -11.68
CA ARG A 24 -3.51 12.00 -10.24
C ARG A 24 -2.30 11.60 -9.42
N LEU A 25 -1.59 10.54 -9.84
CA LEU A 25 -0.38 10.09 -9.15
C LEU A 25 0.70 11.17 -9.13
N THR A 26 0.94 11.83 -10.26
CA THR A 26 1.93 12.91 -10.40
C THR A 26 1.60 14.08 -9.47
N ALA A 27 0.33 14.51 -9.43
CA ALA A 27 -0.12 15.56 -8.53
C ALA A 27 0.06 15.19 -7.04
N VAL A 28 -0.23 13.93 -6.66
CA VAL A 28 -0.02 13.44 -5.30
C VAL A 28 1.45 13.42 -4.92
N ILE A 29 2.33 12.96 -5.81
CA ILE A 29 3.79 12.93 -5.57
C ILE A 29 4.34 14.35 -5.39
N HIS A 30 3.97 15.30 -6.26
CA HIS A 30 4.40 16.69 -6.12
C HIS A 30 3.90 17.33 -4.82
N ARG A 31 2.68 17.03 -4.40
CA ARG A 31 2.14 17.50 -3.12
C ARG A 31 2.88 16.88 -1.93
N LEU A 32 3.23 15.60 -2.00
CA LEU A 32 4.00 14.93 -0.95
C LEU A 32 5.42 15.49 -0.84
N ALA A 33 6.04 15.86 -1.97
CA ALA A 33 7.39 16.41 -1.99
C ALA A 33 7.52 17.76 -1.25
N SER A 34 6.44 18.53 -1.15
CA SER A 34 6.40 19.82 -0.45
C SER A 34 5.71 19.77 0.92
N ALA A 35 5.14 18.63 1.31
CA ALA A 35 4.44 18.49 2.57
C ALA A 35 5.42 18.27 3.73
N PRO A 36 5.16 18.84 4.92
CA PRO A 36 5.93 18.49 6.12
C PRO A 36 5.72 17.01 6.45
N MET A 37 6.83 16.27 6.55
CA MET A 37 6.80 14.85 6.85
C MET A 37 7.02 14.63 8.35
N HIS A 38 6.05 13.97 8.99
CA HIS A 38 6.16 13.51 10.37
C HIS A 38 6.33 11.99 10.38
N LEU A 39 7.54 11.54 10.70
CA LEU A 39 7.81 10.12 10.92
C LEU A 39 7.53 9.81 12.39
N VAL A 40 6.60 8.89 12.63
CA VAL A 40 6.26 8.42 13.96
C VAL A 40 6.50 6.91 14.00
N GLU A 41 7.48 6.50 14.81
CA GLU A 41 7.69 5.09 15.10
C GLU A 41 6.58 4.59 16.02
N THR A 42 6.01 3.44 15.66
CA THR A 42 4.92 2.82 16.42
C THR A 42 5.43 1.54 17.04
N GLU A 43 5.17 1.35 18.33
CA GLU A 43 5.61 0.16 19.08
C GLU A 43 4.89 -1.12 18.61
N ASN A 44 3.70 -0.97 18.03
CA ASN A 44 2.85 -2.05 17.54
C ASN A 44 2.30 -1.72 16.15
N LEU A 45 1.92 -2.75 15.39
CA LEU A 45 1.21 -2.57 14.12
C LEU A 45 -0.04 -1.72 14.34
N THR A 46 -0.24 -0.69 13.51
CA THR A 46 -1.43 0.13 13.60
C THR A 46 -2.63 -0.58 12.94
N PRO A 47 -3.87 -0.26 13.33
CA PRO A 47 -5.06 -0.81 12.68
C PRO A 47 -5.08 -0.61 11.17
N MET A 48 -4.52 0.50 10.67
CA MET A 48 -4.41 0.77 9.23
C MET A 48 -3.26 -0.01 8.55
N ALA A 49 -2.19 -0.32 9.28
CA ALA A 49 -1.09 -1.13 8.77
C ALA A 49 -1.39 -2.64 8.79
N PHE A 50 -2.33 -3.09 9.62
CA PHE A 50 -2.65 -4.50 9.78
C PHE A 50 -3.13 -5.19 8.49
N PRO A 51 -4.08 -4.65 7.70
CA PRO A 51 -4.50 -5.27 6.44
C PRO A 51 -3.35 -5.46 5.44
N LEU A 52 -2.49 -4.44 5.31
CA LEU A 52 -1.31 -4.50 4.42
C LEU A 52 -0.31 -5.57 4.87
N TRP A 53 -0.13 -5.74 6.18
CA TRP A 53 0.71 -6.79 6.74
C TRP A 53 0.12 -8.18 6.51
N ALA A 54 -1.20 -8.35 6.70
CA ALA A 54 -1.90 -9.61 6.48
C ALA A 54 -1.83 -10.05 5.00
N ASP A 55 -2.02 -9.12 4.06
CA ASP A 55 -1.88 -9.39 2.62
C ASP A 55 -0.44 -9.79 2.25
N ARG A 56 0.56 -9.14 2.85
CA ARG A 56 1.96 -9.53 2.64
C ARG A 56 2.26 -10.91 3.22
N LEU A 57 1.68 -11.25 4.37
CA LEU A 57 1.85 -12.54 5.02
C LEU A 57 1.25 -13.68 4.17
N SER A 58 0.03 -13.49 3.65
CA SER A 58 -0.66 -14.47 2.79
C SER A 58 0.04 -14.67 1.45
N ALA A 59 0.66 -13.61 0.90
CA ALA A 59 1.45 -13.70 -0.33
C ALA A 59 2.81 -14.40 -0.16
N THR A 60 3.34 -14.48 1.07
CA THR A 60 4.70 -15.00 1.35
C THR A 60 4.72 -16.38 2.01
N HIS A 61 3.61 -16.83 2.60
CA HIS A 61 3.55 -18.09 3.36
C HIS A 61 2.37 -18.96 2.89
N THR A 62 2.61 -20.26 2.75
CA THR A 62 1.61 -21.22 2.28
C THR A 62 0.61 -21.59 3.39
N GLY A 63 -0.66 -21.25 3.19
CA GLY A 63 -1.84 -21.87 3.83
C GLY A 63 -1.88 -21.90 5.36
N ALA A 64 -1.31 -22.95 5.97
CA ALA A 64 -1.45 -23.23 7.40
C ALA A 64 -0.68 -22.25 8.30
N ASP A 65 0.50 -21.81 7.88
CA ASP A 65 1.35 -20.93 8.71
C ASP A 65 0.88 -19.47 8.71
N ALA A 66 0.23 -19.03 7.64
CA ALA A 66 -0.25 -17.66 7.50
C ALA A 66 -1.45 -17.38 8.43
N ALA A 67 -2.41 -18.30 8.50
CA ALA A 67 -3.61 -18.14 9.32
C ALA A 67 -3.28 -18.12 10.82
N THR A 68 -2.46 -19.05 11.30
CA THR A 68 -2.05 -19.10 12.71
C THR A 68 -1.27 -17.84 13.12
N ARG A 69 -0.43 -17.31 12.23
CA ARG A 69 0.36 -16.09 12.50
C ARG A 69 -0.49 -14.82 12.45
N LEU A 70 -1.54 -14.80 11.63
CA LEU A 70 -2.55 -13.74 11.60
C LEU A 70 -3.33 -13.67 12.92
N GLU A 71 -3.81 -14.82 13.41
CA GLU A 71 -4.55 -14.91 14.68
C GLU A 71 -3.72 -14.46 15.88
N ALA A 72 -2.46 -14.91 15.97
CA ALA A 72 -1.55 -14.48 17.03
C ALA A 72 -1.29 -12.96 17.02
N MET A 73 -1.23 -12.35 15.83
CA MET A 73 -1.04 -10.90 15.70
C MET A 73 -2.31 -10.13 16.09
N LEU A 74 -3.49 -10.59 15.67
CA LEU A 74 -4.78 -10.01 16.09
C LEU A 74 -4.93 -10.00 17.62
N HIS A 75 -4.55 -11.10 18.26
CA HIS A 75 -4.60 -11.19 19.71
C HIS A 75 -3.71 -10.15 20.40
N LYS A 76 -2.47 -9.99 19.93
CA LYS A 76 -1.54 -8.95 20.45
C LYS A 76 -2.07 -7.53 20.22
N LEU A 77 -2.64 -7.27 19.05
CA LEU A 77 -3.21 -5.96 18.72
C LEU A 77 -4.40 -5.60 19.60
N ASN A 78 -5.31 -6.54 19.83
CA ASN A 78 -6.45 -6.32 20.73
C ASN A 78 -6.00 -6.03 22.16
N GLN A 79 -4.96 -6.70 22.66
CA GLN A 79 -4.39 -6.41 23.97
C GLN A 79 -3.72 -5.02 24.03
N ALA A 80 -2.96 -4.65 22.99
CA ALA A 80 -2.30 -3.35 22.92
C ALA A 80 -3.33 -2.21 22.83
N ALA A 81 -4.38 -2.37 22.03
CA ALA A 81 -5.47 -1.40 21.91
C ALA A 81 -6.25 -1.25 23.24
N ALA A 82 -6.53 -2.36 23.94
CA ALA A 82 -7.18 -2.33 25.25
C ALA A 82 -6.36 -1.58 26.31
N LYS A 83 -5.02 -1.62 26.22
CA LYS A 83 -4.12 -0.92 27.14
C LYS A 83 -4.00 0.58 26.88
N ILE A 84 -4.31 1.05 25.67
CA ILE A 84 -4.29 2.47 25.30
C ILE A 84 -5.63 3.16 25.63
N ALA A 85 -6.72 2.39 25.74
CA ALA A 85 -8.07 2.90 25.97
C ALA A 85 -8.50 2.97 27.45
N GLY A 86 -7.62 2.60 28.40
CA GLY A 86 -7.86 2.67 29.85
C GLY A 86 -6.84 3.57 30.54
#